data_AF-A0A8X8GBP5-F1
#
_entry.id   AF-A0A8X8GBP5-F1
#
_cell.length_a   1.000
_cell.length_b   1.000
_cell.length_c   1.000
_cell.angle_alpha   90.00
_cell.angle_beta   90.00
_cell.angle_gamma   90.00
#
_symmetry.space_group_name_H-M   'P 1'
#
loop_
_entity.id
_entity.type
_entity.pdbx_description
1 polymer ?
#
loop_
_entity_poly.entity_id
_entity_poly.type
_entity_poly.pdbx_seq_one_letter_code
_entity_poly.pdbx_strand_id
1 'polypeptide(L)' 'MLTSQPRDEAFLSSPAFTKALANDDGRAAKAHLAAGRPIYYGDERHPGKIIKEFPDGRRQLITISRTRQEAFIREL' A
#
# COMPACT_ATOMS: atom_id res chain seq x y z
N MET A 1 -18.10 -2.97 -2.52
CA MET A 1 -17.25 -4.17 -2.52
C MET A 1 -16.73 -4.26 -3.94
N LEU A 2 -15.49 -3.83 -4.19
CA LEU A 2 -14.87 -4.05 -5.50
C LEU A 2 -14.55 -5.53 -5.51
N THR A 3 -15.41 -6.34 -6.13
CA THR A 3 -15.08 -7.73 -6.41
C THR A 3 -14.02 -7.72 -7.49
N SER A 4 -12.79 -8.13 -7.14
CA SER A 4 -11.76 -8.44 -8.12
C SER A 4 -12.37 -9.37 -9.18
N GLN A 5 -12.11 -9.11 -10.46
CA GLN A 5 -12.61 -10.01 -11.49
C GLN A 5 -11.88 -11.35 -11.37
N PRO A 6 -12.46 -12.48 -11.82
CA PRO A 6 -11.81 -13.79 -11.76
C PRO A 6 -10.41 -13.81 -12.42
N ARG A 7 -10.19 -12.96 -13.42
CA ARG A 7 -8.87 -12.78 -14.06
C ARG A 7 -7.84 -12.12 -13.14
N ASP A 8 -8.27 -11.23 -12.27
CA ASP A 8 -7.40 -10.56 -11.31
C ASP A 8 -6.96 -11.55 -10.23
N GLU A 9 -7.85 -12.42 -9.76
CA GLU A 9 -7.50 -13.46 -8.78
C GLU A 9 -6.51 -14.48 -9.35
N ALA A 10 -6.71 -14.92 -10.60
CA ALA A 10 -5.78 -15.82 -11.28
C ALA A 10 -4.39 -15.19 -11.47
N PHE A 11 -4.35 -13.88 -11.77
CA PHE A 11 -3.10 -13.13 -11.88
C PHE A 11 -2.40 -12.98 -10.53
N LEU A 12 -3.11 -12.50 -9.50
CA LEU A 12 -2.58 -12.28 -8.15
C LEU A 12 -2.12 -13.57 -7.47
N SER A 13 -2.74 -14.70 -7.81
CA SER A 13 -2.33 -16.02 -7.31
C SER A 13 -1.28 -16.70 -8.20
N SER A 14 -0.83 -16.06 -9.27
CA SER A 14 0.11 -16.69 -10.20
C SER A 14 1.51 -16.86 -9.59
N PRO A 15 2.24 -17.92 -9.94
CA PRO A 15 3.63 -18.09 -9.51
C PRO A 15 4.54 -16.94 -9.95
N ALA A 16 4.27 -16.36 -11.12
CA ALA A 16 5.03 -15.22 -11.64
C ALA A 16 4.86 -13.98 -10.77
N PHE A 17 3.62 -13.66 -10.37
CA PHE A 17 3.34 -12.54 -9.47
C PHE A 17 3.97 -12.75 -8.09
N THR A 18 3.81 -13.95 -7.52
CA THR A 18 4.42 -14.31 -6.22
C THR A 18 5.95 -14.18 -6.27
N LYS A 19 6.57 -14.66 -7.35
CA LYS A 19 8.02 -14.53 -7.57
C LYS A 19 8.43 -13.06 -7.73
N ALA A 20 7.65 -12.24 -8.42
CA ALA A 20 7.94 -10.82 -8.58
C ALA A 20 7.91 -10.10 -7.22
N LEU A 21 6.90 -10.35 -6.39
CA LEU A 21 6.83 -9.79 -5.03
C LEU A 21 8.01 -10.23 -4.16
N ALA A 22 8.38 -11.52 -4.21
CA ALA A 22 9.50 -12.03 -3.43
C ALA A 22 10.86 -11.44 -3.81
N ASN A 23 10.98 -10.88 -5.03
CA ASN A 23 12.20 -10.24 -5.52
C ASN A 23 12.08 -8.71 -5.62
N ASP A 24 10.97 -8.12 -5.16
CA ASP A 24 10.80 -6.68 -5.16
C ASP A 24 11.74 -6.05 -4.11
N ASP A 25 12.57 -5.12 -4.56
CA ASP A 25 13.56 -4.40 -3.74
C ASP A 25 13.02 -3.06 -3.21
N GLY A 26 11.75 -2.75 -3.53
CA GLY A 26 11.06 -1.53 -3.16
C GLY A 26 11.63 -0.28 -3.83
N ARG A 27 12.38 -0.40 -4.94
CA ARG A 27 13.05 0.75 -5.59
C ARG A 27 12.07 1.84 -6.00
N ALA A 28 10.87 1.47 -6.45
CA ALA A 28 9.83 2.44 -6.80
C ALA A 28 9.38 3.25 -5.57
N ALA A 29 9.09 2.58 -4.45
CA ALA A 29 8.71 3.23 -3.21
C ALA A 29 9.80 4.19 -2.71
N LYS A 30 11.07 3.74 -2.71
CA LYS A 30 12.24 4.55 -2.36
C LYS A 30 12.38 5.78 -3.26
N ALA A 31 12.16 5.63 -4.58
CA ALA A 31 12.21 6.74 -5.53
C ALA A 31 11.10 7.78 -5.31
N HIS A 32 9.90 7.36 -4.87
CA HIS A 32 8.83 8.30 -4.51
C HIS A 32 9.19 9.10 -3.25
N LEU A 33 9.68 8.44 -2.21
CA LEU A 33 10.11 9.09 -0.97
C LEU A 33 11.25 10.08 -1.24
N ALA A 34 12.28 9.67 -1.99
CA ALA A 34 13.40 10.54 -2.38
C ALA A 34 12.95 11.76 -3.20
N ALA A 35 11.83 11.65 -3.93
CA ALA A 35 11.22 12.74 -4.68
C ALA A 35 10.25 13.60 -3.85
N GLY A 36 10.21 13.43 -2.52
CA GLY A 36 9.35 14.23 -1.64
C GLY A 36 7.88 13.82 -1.66
N ARG A 37 7.54 12.62 -2.17
CA ARG A 37 6.17 12.13 -2.28
C ARG A 37 5.89 11.06 -1.22
N PRO A 38 4.77 11.16 -0.48
CA PRO A 38 4.38 10.10 0.44
C PRO A 38 3.98 8.83 -0.32
N ILE A 39 4.15 7.69 0.33
CA ILE A 39 3.71 6.38 -0.16
C ILE A 39 2.63 5.81 0.76
N TYR A 40 1.82 4.91 0.20
CA TYR A 40 0.66 4.32 0.87
C TYR A 40 0.71 2.81 0.74
N TYR A 41 0.67 2.08 1.84
CA TYR A 41 0.71 0.62 1.85
C TYR A 41 -0.11 0.02 2.99
N GLY A 42 -0.49 -1.25 2.85
CA GLY A 42 -1.14 -2.03 3.92
C GLY A 42 -0.12 -2.73 4.80
N ASP A 43 -0.51 -3.01 6.05
CA ASP A 43 0.27 -3.82 7.00
C ASP A 43 -0.69 -4.82 7.67
N GLU A 44 -0.26 -6.07 7.78
CA GLU A 44 -1.05 -7.15 8.40
C GLU A 44 -1.43 -6.86 9.86
N ARG A 45 -0.64 -6.02 10.55
CA ARG A 45 -0.91 -5.54 11.91
C ARG A 45 -2.09 -4.55 11.94
N HIS A 46 -2.45 -3.98 10.80
CA HIS A 46 -3.49 -2.96 10.67
C HIS A 46 -4.48 -3.28 9.53
N PRO A 47 -5.21 -4.40 9.64
CA PRO A 47 -6.10 -4.87 8.58
C PRO A 47 -7.20 -3.83 8.27
N GLY A 48 -7.40 -3.57 6.98
CA GLY A 48 -8.38 -2.59 6.50
C GLY A 48 -8.02 -1.13 6.79
N LYS A 49 -6.76 -0.84 7.13
CA LYS A 49 -6.18 0.50 7.27
C LYS A 49 -4.97 0.63 6.37
N ILE A 50 -4.51 1.87 6.18
CA ILE A 50 -3.41 2.19 5.28
C ILE A 50 -2.36 2.96 6.10
N ILE A 51 -1.10 2.57 5.94
CA ILE A 51 0.04 3.34 6.41
C ILE A 51 0.39 4.35 5.33
N LYS A 52 0.45 5.63 5.71
CA LYS A 52 1.00 6.72 4.92
C LYS A 52 2.38 7.05 5.46
N GLU A 53 3.41 6.77 4.67
CA GLU A 53 4.79 7.08 5.02
C GLU A 53 5.24 8.33 4.27
N PHE A 54 5.79 9.27 5.04
CA PHE A 54 6.28 10.55 4.55
C PHE A 54 7.79 10.45 4.22
N PRO A 55 8.31 11.32 3.34
CA PRO A 55 9.73 11.37 2.99
C PRO A 55 10.70 11.54 4.17
N ASP A 56 10.22 12.13 5.28
CA ASP A 56 10.98 12.32 6.52
C ASP A 56 11.00 11.07 7.42
N GLY A 57 10.37 9.97 6.99
CA GLY A 57 10.25 8.72 7.74
C GLY A 57 9.09 8.69 8.74
N ARG A 58 8.33 9.79 8.89
CA ARG A 58 7.12 9.80 9.71
C ARG A 58 6.06 8.90 9.09
N ARG A 59 5.30 8.18 9.92
CA ARG A 59 4.27 7.25 9.47
C ARG A 59 2.96 7.52 10.18
N GLN A 60 1.89 7.56 9.40
CA GLN A 60 0.53 7.74 9.90
C GLN A 60 -0.32 6.53 9.54
N LEU A 61 -1.15 6.10 10.48
CA LEU A 61 -2.25 5.21 10.19
C LEU A 61 -3.46 6.04 9.75
N ILE A 62 -3.99 5.73 8.57
CA ILE A 62 -5.13 6.41 7.98
C ILE A 62 -6.22 5.42 7.55
N THR A 63 -7.39 5.93 7.22
CA THR A 63 -8.44 5.21 6.48
C THR A 63 -8.91 6.05 5.30
N ILE A 64 -9.37 5.40 4.23
CA ILE A 64 -9.99 6.08 3.10
C ILE A 64 -11.47 5.70 3.06
N SER A 65 -12.34 6.70 3.08
CA SER A 65 -13.79 6.50 3.01
C SER A 65 -14.24 6.04 1.62
N ARG A 66 -15.49 5.60 1.49
CA ARG A 66 -16.09 5.31 0.17
C ARG A 66 -16.18 6.54 -0.73
N THR A 67 -16.22 7.74 -0.15
CA THR A 67 -16.19 9.02 -0.87
C THR A 67 -14.75 9.47 -1.19
N ARG A 68 -13.76 8.59 -1.00
CA ARG A 68 -12.32 8.84 -1.23
C ARG A 68 -11.72 9.92 -0.33
N GLN A 69 -12.32 10.17 0.82
CA GLN A 69 -11.76 11.08 1.81
C GLN A 69 -10.76 10.34 2.70
N GLU A 70 -9.57 10.89 2.84
CA GLU A 70 -8.55 10.43 3.79
C GLU A 70 -8.91 10.93 5.20
N ALA A 71 -8.90 10.04 6.18
CA ALA A 71 -9.02 10.38 7.59
C ALA A 71 -7.83 9.84 8.37
N PHE A 72 -7.14 10.74 9.08
CA PHE A 72 -6.06 10.41 10.01
C PHE A 72 -6.61 9.70 11.25
N ILE A 73 -5.91 8.67 11.71
CA ILE A 73 -6.25 7.94 12.92
C ILE A 73 -5.21 8.21 14.01
N ARG A 74 -3.93 7.96 13.74
CA ARG A 74 -2.80 8.19 14.67
C ARG A 74 -1.45 8.13 13.94
N GLU A 75 -0.40 8.63 14.59
CA GLU A 75 1.00 8.36 14.21
C GLU A 75 1.39 6.91 14.58
N LEU A 76 2.43 6.36 13.95
CA LEU A 76 2.95 4.99 14.14
C LEU A 76 4.43 4.94 14.53
#